data_AF-A0A6V7NHA6-F1
#
_entry.id   AF-A0A6V7NHA6-F1
#
_cell.length_a   1.000
_cell.length_b   1.000
_cell.length_c   1.000
_cell.angle_alpha   90.00
_cell.angle_beta   90.00
_cell.angle_gamma   90.00
#
_symmetry.space_group_name_H-M   'P 1'
#
loop_
_entity.id
_entity.type
_entity.pdbx_description
1 polymer ?
#
loop_
_entity_poly.entity_id
_entity_poly.type
_entity_poly.pdbx_seq_one_letter_code
_entity_poly.pdbx_strand_id
1 'polypeptide(L)'
;MEKLSSAPLALLATLVILLAVRSNAGGIAIYWGQNGNEGTLAETCATGNYEYVNIAFLPTFGNGQTPMINLAGHCDPYSNGCTALSHDIRSCQRRGIKVMLSIGGGAGSYYLTSSQDAMRVAEYLWDNFLGGSSSSRPLGDAVLDGIDFDIEGGTNQHWDELARYLKSYRKGGRKVYLTAAPQCPFPDAWVGGALDTGLFDYVWVQFYNNPPCQYSPGNADSLASAWNSGCPSLQERYSSDFRRTAGRWKWIHSDQRSHFPVKSYV
;
A
#
# COMPACT_ATOMS: atom_id res chain seq x y z
N MET A 1 43.07 -40.34 28.43
CA MET A 1 41.80 -39.60 28.34
C MET A 1 42.07 -38.36 27.50
N GLU A 2 41.82 -38.43 26.20
CA GLU A 2 41.94 -37.26 25.32
C GLU A 2 40.72 -36.36 25.55
N LYS A 3 40.97 -35.09 25.89
CA LYS A 3 39.93 -34.08 25.99
C LYS A 3 39.48 -33.74 24.57
N LEU A 4 38.28 -34.19 24.17
CA LEU A 4 37.63 -33.69 22.96
C LEU A 4 37.50 -32.17 23.08
N SER A 5 38.15 -31.45 22.17
CA SER A 5 38.02 -29.99 22.06
C SER A 5 36.59 -29.65 21.67
N SER A 6 35.90 -28.83 22.47
CA SER A 6 34.53 -28.36 22.26
C SER A 6 34.43 -27.19 21.26
N ALA A 7 35.57 -26.67 20.80
CA ALA A 7 35.66 -25.56 19.86
C ALA A 7 34.93 -25.76 18.51
N PRO A 8 34.99 -26.92 17.83
CA PRO A 8 34.36 -27.08 16.52
C PRO A 8 32.82 -27.14 16.61
N LEU A 9 32.26 -27.63 17.72
CA LEU A 9 30.81 -27.67 17.97
C LEU A 9 30.23 -26.27 18.23
N ALA A 10 30.96 -25.44 18.97
CA ALA A 10 30.56 -24.05 19.22
C ALA A 10 30.60 -23.19 17.93
N LEU A 11 31.58 -23.44 17.05
CA LEU A 11 31.72 -22.77 15.75
C LEU A 11 30.60 -23.17 14.77
N LEU A 12 30.24 -24.47 14.74
CA LEU A 12 29.14 -24.96 13.90
C LEU A 12 27.78 -24.42 14.38
N ALA A 13 27.57 -24.37 15.71
CA ALA A 13 26.35 -23.81 16.30
C ALA A 13 26.20 -22.31 16.02
N THR A 14 27.29 -21.53 16.10
CA THR A 14 27.27 -20.10 15.76
C THR A 14 27.04 -19.85 14.27
N LEU A 15 27.58 -20.69 13.38
CA LEU A 15 27.32 -20.60 11.93
C LEU A 15 25.87 -20.92 11.59
N VAL A 16 25.27 -21.94 12.23
CA VAL A 16 23.84 -22.26 12.09
C VAL A 16 22.95 -21.14 12.63
N ILE A 17 23.31 -20.52 13.76
CA ILE A 17 22.58 -19.36 14.29
C ILE A 17 22.68 -18.17 13.33
N LEU A 18 23.86 -17.84 12.78
CA LEU A 18 24.02 -16.75 11.81
C LEU A 18 23.24 -17.01 10.50
N LEU A 19 23.17 -18.25 10.03
CA LEU A 19 22.34 -18.63 8.88
C LEU A 19 20.83 -18.65 9.21
N ALA A 20 20.46 -18.87 10.48
CA ALA A 20 19.09 -18.81 10.97
C ALA A 20 18.62 -17.37 11.25
N VAL A 21 19.55 -16.46 11.58
CA VAL A 21 19.30 -15.01 11.58
C VAL A 21 19.26 -14.55 10.14
N ARG A 22 18.15 -14.85 9.45
CA ARG A 22 17.77 -14.10 8.26
C ARG A 22 17.54 -12.66 8.71
N SER A 23 18.44 -11.75 8.34
CA SER A 23 18.07 -10.34 8.18
C SER A 23 16.96 -10.30 7.16
N ASN A 24 15.72 -10.38 7.62
CA ASN A 24 14.61 -10.09 6.76
C ASN A 24 14.60 -8.58 6.58
N ALA A 25 15.18 -8.11 5.49
CA ALA A 25 14.87 -6.78 4.99
C ALA A 25 13.33 -6.66 4.93
N GLY A 26 12.78 -5.54 5.39
CA GLY A 26 11.36 -5.27 5.17
C GLY A 26 11.06 -5.31 3.66
N GLY A 27 9.90 -5.82 3.27
CA GLY A 27 9.44 -5.72 1.88
C GLY A 27 9.38 -4.28 1.37
N ILE A 28 9.22 -4.10 0.06
CA ILE A 28 9.06 -2.78 -0.55
C ILE A 28 7.66 -2.69 -1.14
N ALA A 29 7.00 -1.55 -0.95
CA ALA A 29 5.75 -1.21 -1.63
C ALA A 29 6.04 -0.20 -2.74
N ILE A 30 5.37 -0.35 -3.89
CA ILE A 30 5.53 0.53 -5.04
C ILE A 30 4.17 0.95 -5.59
N TYR A 31 4.07 2.19 -6.06
CA TYR A 31 2.95 2.66 -6.86
C TYR A 31 3.26 2.44 -8.34
N TRP A 32 2.29 1.88 -9.07
CA TRP A 32 2.38 1.63 -10.51
C TRP A 32 1.11 2.13 -11.19
N GLY A 33 1.22 2.77 -12.35
CA GLY A 33 0.09 3.13 -13.21
C GLY A 33 0.01 4.62 -13.55
N GLN A 34 0.93 5.45 -13.08
CA GLN A 34 0.89 6.91 -13.32
C GLN A 34 1.88 7.40 -14.38
N ASN A 35 2.56 6.49 -15.06
CA ASN A 35 3.52 6.85 -16.09
C ASN A 35 3.64 5.77 -17.17
N GLY A 36 3.23 6.07 -18.40
CA GLY A 36 3.25 5.10 -19.51
C GLY A 36 4.62 4.55 -19.88
N ASN A 37 5.71 5.10 -19.34
CA ASN A 37 7.08 4.62 -19.55
C ASN A 37 7.65 3.83 -18.35
N GLU A 38 6.84 3.53 -17.32
CA GLU A 38 7.27 2.78 -16.13
C GLU A 38 7.31 1.25 -16.33
N GLY A 39 7.10 0.79 -17.56
CA GLY A 39 6.98 -0.62 -17.90
C GLY A 39 5.64 -1.23 -17.50
N THR A 40 5.45 -2.49 -17.85
CA THR A 40 4.22 -3.23 -17.52
C THR A 40 4.16 -3.59 -16.03
N LEU A 41 2.94 -3.86 -15.55
CA LEU A 41 2.74 -4.35 -14.19
C LEU A 41 3.45 -5.71 -13.98
N ALA A 42 3.42 -6.60 -14.98
CA ALA A 42 4.13 -7.87 -14.92
C ALA A 42 5.65 -7.70 -14.84
N GLU A 43 6.25 -6.76 -15.58
CA GLU A 43 7.69 -6.45 -15.51
C GLU A 43 8.08 -5.89 -14.15
N THR A 44 7.29 -4.96 -13.62
CA THR A 44 7.46 -4.40 -12.26
C THR A 44 7.52 -5.51 -11.22
N CYS A 45 6.57 -6.46 -11.27
CA CYS A 45 6.53 -7.62 -10.39
C CYS A 45 7.63 -8.65 -10.65
N ALA A 46 8.16 -8.72 -11.87
CA ALA A 46 9.23 -9.64 -12.23
C ALA A 46 10.61 -9.20 -11.72
N THR A 47 10.77 -7.93 -11.33
CA THR A 47 12.02 -7.42 -10.73
C THR A 47 12.45 -8.16 -9.47
N GLY A 48 11.49 -8.73 -8.73
CA GLY A 48 11.74 -9.35 -7.42
C GLY A 48 11.99 -8.35 -6.28
N ASN A 49 11.81 -7.05 -6.53
CA ASN A 49 12.09 -5.99 -5.55
C ASN A 49 10.93 -5.73 -4.58
N TYR A 50 9.69 -6.04 -4.98
CA TYR A 50 8.49 -5.57 -4.30
C TYR A 50 7.71 -6.72 -3.66
N GLU A 51 7.19 -6.47 -2.46
CA GLU A 51 6.21 -7.36 -1.81
C GLU A 51 4.77 -6.86 -1.99
N TYR A 52 4.61 -5.58 -2.34
CA TYR A 52 3.32 -4.92 -2.55
C TYR A 52 3.38 -4.04 -3.78
N VAL A 53 2.30 -4.03 -4.55
CA VAL A 53 2.08 -3.08 -5.65
C VAL A 53 0.73 -2.43 -5.46
N ASN A 54 0.71 -1.09 -5.45
CA ASN A 54 -0.49 -0.28 -5.43
C ASN A 54 -0.76 0.19 -6.87
N ILE A 55 -1.83 -0.34 -7.48
CA ILE A 55 -2.30 0.13 -8.78
C ILE A 55 -2.93 1.51 -8.57
N ALA A 56 -2.24 2.54 -9.05
CA ALA A 56 -2.58 3.93 -8.89
C ALA A 56 -3.16 4.47 -10.22
N PHE A 57 -4.36 5.06 -10.25
CA PHE A 57 -5.29 5.28 -9.14
C PHE A 57 -6.75 5.03 -9.55
N LEU A 58 -7.64 4.95 -8.55
CA LEU A 58 -9.06 5.30 -8.65
C LEU A 58 -9.26 6.73 -8.12
N PRO A 59 -9.07 7.78 -8.94
CA PRO A 59 -9.12 9.17 -8.50
C PRO A 59 -10.53 9.79 -8.58
N THR A 60 -11.54 9.06 -9.06
CA THR A 60 -12.92 9.56 -9.17
C THR A 60 -13.85 8.56 -8.51
N PHE A 61 -14.53 8.94 -7.42
CA PHE A 61 -15.54 8.14 -6.73
C PHE A 61 -16.27 8.97 -5.65
N GLY A 62 -17.35 8.41 -5.09
CA GLY A 62 -18.14 9.05 -4.04
C GLY A 62 -19.03 10.18 -4.55
N ASN A 63 -19.90 10.72 -3.69
CA ASN A 63 -20.90 11.73 -4.03
C ASN A 63 -21.77 11.38 -5.25
N GLY A 64 -22.13 10.10 -5.40
CA GLY A 64 -22.94 9.61 -6.53
C GLY A 64 -22.25 9.66 -7.90
N GLN A 65 -20.95 9.93 -7.96
CA GLN A 65 -20.17 9.86 -9.19
C GLN A 65 -20.05 8.41 -9.69
N THR A 66 -19.90 8.24 -11.01
CA THR A 66 -19.49 6.95 -11.57
C THR A 66 -17.99 6.77 -11.33
N PRO A 67 -17.54 5.77 -10.56
CA PRO A 67 -16.12 5.65 -10.28
C PRO A 67 -15.33 5.28 -11.53
N MET A 68 -14.15 5.87 -11.68
CA MET A 68 -13.30 5.72 -12.86
C MET A 68 -11.83 5.64 -12.47
N ILE A 69 -11.15 4.61 -12.94
CA ILE A 69 -9.70 4.49 -12.77
C ILE A 69 -8.98 5.42 -13.73
N ASN A 70 -7.76 5.83 -13.39
CA ASN A 70 -6.86 6.53 -14.30
C ASN A 70 -5.49 5.88 -14.17
N LEU A 71 -5.08 5.16 -15.22
CA LEU A 71 -3.77 4.50 -15.31
C LEU A 71 -2.87 5.18 -16.36
N ALA A 72 -2.99 6.51 -16.45
CA ALA A 72 -2.25 7.36 -17.38
C ALA A 72 -2.25 6.82 -18.82
N GLY A 73 -1.09 6.40 -19.32
CA GLY A 73 -0.93 5.90 -20.69
C GLY A 73 -1.06 4.38 -20.85
N HIS A 74 -1.31 3.62 -19.77
CA HIS A 74 -1.27 2.15 -19.82
C HIS A 74 -2.51 1.52 -20.45
N CYS A 75 -3.68 2.13 -20.27
CA CYS A 75 -4.93 1.65 -20.84
C CYS A 75 -6.00 2.73 -20.83
N ASP A 76 -7.00 2.57 -21.68
CA ASP A 76 -8.19 3.42 -21.70
C ASP A 76 -9.34 2.76 -20.93
N PRO A 77 -9.77 3.31 -19.78
CA PRO A 77 -10.85 2.74 -19.00
C PRO A 77 -12.23 2.96 -19.63
N TYR A 78 -12.41 3.95 -20.52
CA TYR A 78 -13.69 4.25 -21.16
C TYR A 78 -14.10 3.20 -22.20
N SER A 79 -13.13 2.46 -22.74
CA SER A 79 -13.34 1.39 -23.73
C SER A 79 -13.18 -0.03 -23.16
N ASN A 80 -13.16 -0.18 -21.82
CA ASN A 80 -12.78 -1.42 -21.12
C ASN A 80 -11.36 -1.93 -21.47
N GLY A 81 -10.47 -1.06 -21.94
CA GLY A 81 -9.10 -1.39 -22.34
C GLY A 81 -8.21 -1.86 -21.20
N CYS A 82 -8.57 -1.55 -19.95
CA CYS A 82 -7.79 -1.94 -18.76
C CYS A 82 -8.01 -3.40 -18.31
N THR A 83 -8.95 -4.13 -18.92
CA THR A 83 -9.24 -5.53 -18.58
C THR A 83 -8.07 -6.47 -18.83
N ALA A 84 -7.18 -6.13 -19.76
CA ALA A 84 -5.96 -6.88 -20.06
C ALA A 84 -5.01 -7.01 -18.85
N LEU A 85 -5.05 -6.05 -17.91
CA LEU A 85 -4.23 -6.06 -16.69
C LEU A 85 -4.57 -7.24 -15.75
N SER A 86 -5.72 -7.89 -15.94
CA SER A 86 -6.09 -9.08 -15.16
C SER A 86 -5.01 -10.17 -15.19
N HIS A 87 -4.35 -10.36 -16.34
CA HIS A 87 -3.25 -11.32 -16.47
C HIS A 87 -2.02 -10.92 -15.63
N ASP A 88 -1.66 -9.64 -15.67
CA ASP A 88 -0.48 -9.11 -14.98
C ASP A 88 -0.67 -9.10 -13.47
N ILE A 89 -1.87 -8.73 -12.99
CA ILE A 89 -2.25 -8.83 -11.59
C ILE A 89 -2.05 -10.26 -11.07
N ARG A 90 -2.57 -11.27 -11.79
CA ARG A 90 -2.37 -12.67 -11.42
C ARG A 90 -0.91 -13.11 -11.52
N SER A 91 -0.14 -12.53 -12.44
CA SER A 91 1.31 -12.76 -12.54
C SER A 91 2.04 -12.29 -11.29
N CYS A 92 1.73 -11.09 -10.80
CA CYS A 92 2.22 -10.56 -9.53
C CYS A 92 1.82 -11.45 -8.35
N GLN A 93 0.53 -11.79 -8.24
CA GLN A 93 0.01 -12.60 -7.13
C GLN A 93 0.63 -14.00 -7.08
N ARG A 94 0.89 -14.64 -8.23
CA ARG A 94 1.61 -15.93 -8.30
C ARG A 94 3.04 -15.86 -7.79
N ARG A 95 3.64 -14.66 -7.77
CA ARG A 95 4.97 -14.39 -7.19
C ARG A 95 4.90 -14.05 -5.70
N GLY A 96 3.71 -14.07 -5.10
CA GLY A 96 3.50 -13.74 -3.69
C GLY A 96 3.38 -12.24 -3.41
N ILE A 97 3.35 -11.41 -4.45
CA ILE A 97 3.17 -9.96 -4.34
C ILE A 97 1.70 -9.65 -4.09
N LYS A 98 1.40 -8.85 -3.07
CA LYS A 98 0.04 -8.36 -2.82
C LYS A 98 -0.24 -7.18 -3.75
N VAL A 99 -1.35 -7.24 -4.46
CA VAL A 99 -1.75 -6.19 -5.40
C VAL A 99 -2.98 -5.49 -4.86
N MET A 100 -2.87 -4.20 -4.60
CA MET A 100 -3.95 -3.36 -4.09
C MET A 100 -4.36 -2.33 -5.14
N LEU A 101 -5.62 -1.87 -5.08
CA LEU A 101 -6.04 -0.66 -5.79
C LEU A 101 -5.84 0.53 -4.86
N SER A 102 -5.14 1.56 -5.32
CA SER A 102 -5.05 2.81 -4.57
C SER A 102 -6.18 3.76 -4.97
N ILE A 103 -6.96 4.18 -3.97
CA ILE A 103 -8.01 5.20 -4.09
C ILE A 103 -7.43 6.56 -3.70
N GLY A 104 -7.78 7.59 -4.47
CA GLY A 104 -7.34 8.96 -4.21
C GLY A 104 -6.21 9.41 -5.15
N GLY A 105 -5.07 9.79 -4.55
CA GLY A 105 -3.91 10.44 -5.17
C GLY A 105 -4.01 11.97 -5.17
N GLY A 106 -2.90 12.65 -5.45
CA GLY A 106 -2.81 14.13 -5.43
C GLY A 106 -3.71 14.89 -6.43
N ALA A 107 -4.42 14.20 -7.32
CA ALA A 107 -5.39 14.80 -8.25
C ALA A 107 -6.60 13.87 -8.48
N GLY A 108 -7.80 14.44 -8.61
CA GLY A 108 -9.02 13.67 -8.81
C GLY A 108 -10.30 14.37 -8.33
N SER A 109 -11.43 13.67 -8.42
CA SER A 109 -12.71 14.07 -7.82
C SER A 109 -13.19 13.04 -6.80
N TYR A 110 -12.60 13.24 -5.63
CA TYR A 110 -12.55 12.43 -4.43
C TYR A 110 -13.23 12.83 -3.13
N TYR A 111 -14.43 12.35 -2.76
CA TYR A 111 -14.93 12.58 -1.41
C TYR A 111 -16.15 11.75 -1.07
N LEU A 112 -16.32 11.49 0.22
CA LEU A 112 -17.49 10.83 0.79
C LEU A 112 -18.39 11.86 1.47
N THR A 113 -19.69 11.77 1.22
CA THR A 113 -20.68 12.75 1.68
C THR A 113 -21.56 12.28 2.83
N SER A 114 -21.55 10.98 3.12
CA SER A 114 -22.30 10.36 4.20
C SER A 114 -21.82 8.93 4.46
N SER A 115 -22.20 8.37 5.60
CA SER A 115 -22.05 6.95 5.90
C SER A 115 -22.62 6.04 4.79
N GLN A 116 -23.78 6.43 4.25
CA GLN A 116 -24.45 5.70 3.16
C GLN A 116 -23.65 5.76 1.84
N ASP A 117 -22.98 6.89 1.57
CA ASP A 117 -22.10 7.04 0.42
C ASP A 117 -20.82 6.20 0.59
N ALA A 118 -20.23 6.19 1.79
CA ALA A 118 -19.10 5.32 2.12
C ALA A 118 -19.44 3.82 1.94
N MET A 119 -20.64 3.40 2.36
CA MET A 119 -21.14 2.03 2.16
C MET A 119 -21.24 1.68 0.67
N ARG A 120 -21.82 2.57 -0.16
CA ARG A 120 -21.96 2.35 -1.61
C ARG A 120 -20.60 2.28 -2.30
N VAL A 121 -19.65 3.12 -1.90
CA VAL A 121 -18.28 3.06 -2.42
C VAL A 121 -17.63 1.73 -2.01
N ALA A 122 -17.82 1.26 -0.77
CA ALA A 122 -17.32 -0.04 -0.32
C ALA A 122 -17.89 -1.20 -1.15
N GLU A 123 -19.21 -1.19 -1.41
CA GLU A 123 -19.89 -2.17 -2.26
C GLU A 123 -19.32 -2.15 -3.69
N TYR A 124 -19.16 -0.96 -4.27
CA TYR A 124 -18.57 -0.81 -5.60
C TYR A 124 -17.16 -1.39 -5.66
N LEU A 125 -16.29 -1.04 -4.71
CA LEU A 125 -14.93 -1.58 -4.63
C LEU A 125 -14.93 -3.10 -4.47
N TRP A 126 -15.83 -3.62 -3.64
CA TRP A 126 -16.01 -5.04 -3.43
C TRP A 126 -16.37 -5.78 -4.73
N ASP A 127 -17.38 -5.29 -5.44
CA ASP A 127 -17.95 -5.94 -6.62
C ASP A 127 -17.11 -5.78 -7.89
N ASN A 128 -16.33 -4.70 -8.00
CA ASN A 128 -15.58 -4.38 -9.22
C ASN A 128 -14.09 -4.73 -9.14
N PHE A 129 -13.51 -4.80 -7.94
CA PHE A 129 -12.06 -5.00 -7.78
C PHE A 129 -11.69 -6.12 -6.81
N LEU A 130 -12.54 -6.41 -5.82
CA LEU A 130 -12.30 -7.44 -4.82
C LEU A 130 -13.16 -8.68 -5.10
N GLY A 131 -13.61 -9.36 -4.04
CA GLY A 131 -14.25 -10.67 -4.12
C GLY A 131 -15.72 -10.65 -4.53
N GLY A 132 -16.34 -9.49 -4.71
CA GLY A 132 -17.73 -9.40 -5.15
C GLY A 132 -17.93 -9.80 -6.61
N SER A 133 -19.01 -9.35 -7.23
CA SER A 133 -19.30 -9.68 -8.63
C SER A 133 -19.99 -8.53 -9.33
N SER A 134 -19.52 -8.23 -10.54
CA SER A 134 -20.04 -7.20 -11.44
C SER A 134 -20.05 -7.75 -12.87
N SER A 135 -20.97 -7.29 -13.70
CA SER A 135 -21.06 -7.66 -15.12
C SER A 135 -19.91 -7.09 -15.95
N SER A 136 -19.30 -6.00 -15.50
CA SER A 136 -18.11 -5.40 -16.11
C SER A 136 -17.17 -4.91 -15.02
N ARG A 137 -15.98 -5.52 -14.96
CA ARG A 137 -14.94 -5.17 -13.97
C ARG A 137 -13.81 -4.40 -14.66
N PRO A 138 -13.40 -3.22 -14.16
CA PRO A 138 -12.42 -2.37 -14.85
C PRO A 138 -11.07 -3.03 -15.12
N LEU A 139 -10.62 -3.90 -14.22
CA LEU A 139 -9.35 -4.65 -14.33
C LEU A 139 -9.59 -6.12 -14.70
N GLY A 140 -10.75 -6.43 -15.29
CA GLY A 140 -11.16 -7.79 -15.63
C GLY A 140 -11.49 -8.65 -14.40
N ASP A 141 -11.36 -9.96 -14.56
CA ASP A 141 -11.75 -10.97 -13.57
C ASP A 141 -10.74 -11.18 -12.43
N ALA A 142 -9.62 -10.44 -12.42
CA ALA A 142 -8.68 -10.48 -11.31
C ALA A 142 -9.33 -9.94 -10.03
N VAL A 143 -9.04 -10.61 -8.92
CA VAL A 143 -9.46 -10.21 -7.57
C VAL A 143 -8.24 -9.66 -6.86
N LEU A 144 -8.26 -8.36 -6.57
CA LEU A 144 -7.18 -7.69 -5.84
C LEU A 144 -7.14 -8.15 -4.37
N ASP A 145 -5.98 -7.96 -3.76
CA ASP A 145 -5.74 -8.35 -2.37
C ASP A 145 -6.27 -7.30 -1.38
N GLY A 146 -6.41 -6.04 -1.80
CA GLY A 146 -6.79 -4.97 -0.89
C GLY A 146 -7.04 -3.62 -1.55
N ILE A 147 -7.31 -2.64 -0.69
CA ILE A 147 -7.50 -1.24 -1.05
C ILE A 147 -6.50 -0.40 -0.27
N ASP A 148 -5.80 0.47 -1.00
CA ASP A 148 -4.90 1.47 -0.47
C ASP A 148 -5.57 2.84 -0.42
N PHE A 149 -5.47 3.52 0.73
CA PHE A 149 -6.05 4.84 0.98
C PHE A 149 -4.94 5.88 0.85
N ASP A 150 -4.78 6.42 -0.36
CA ASP A 150 -3.89 7.55 -0.65
C ASP A 150 -4.72 8.84 -0.73
N ILE A 151 -5.27 9.25 0.41
CA ILE A 151 -6.18 10.39 0.49
C ILE A 151 -5.36 11.66 0.76
N GLU A 152 -5.23 12.51 -0.25
CA GLU A 152 -4.39 13.72 -0.20
C GLU A 152 -5.20 15.04 -0.21
N GLY A 153 -6.53 14.96 -0.26
CA GLY A 153 -7.41 16.13 -0.30
C GLY A 153 -8.89 15.80 -0.22
N GLY A 154 -9.73 16.81 -0.48
CA GLY A 154 -11.19 16.69 -0.41
C GLY A 154 -11.72 16.89 1.01
N THR A 155 -12.36 15.87 1.57
CA THR A 155 -12.90 15.87 2.94
C THR A 155 -12.09 14.93 3.82
N ASN A 156 -12.13 15.14 5.13
CA ASN A 156 -11.57 14.21 6.13
C ASN A 156 -12.66 13.31 6.77
N GLN A 157 -13.85 13.25 6.17
CA GLN A 157 -15.02 12.59 6.73
C GLN A 157 -15.25 11.22 6.09
N HIS A 158 -15.80 10.28 6.87
CA HIS A 158 -16.31 8.97 6.44
C HIS A 158 -15.27 7.95 5.92
N TRP A 159 -13.98 8.29 5.88
CA TRP A 159 -12.91 7.34 5.53
C TRP A 159 -12.81 6.17 6.53
N ASP A 160 -13.11 6.43 7.79
CA ASP A 160 -13.19 5.43 8.86
C ASP A 160 -14.35 4.45 8.64
N GLU A 161 -15.51 4.95 8.19
CA GLU A 161 -16.65 4.13 7.83
C GLU A 161 -16.36 3.28 6.58
N LEU A 162 -15.75 3.86 5.55
CA LEU A 162 -15.30 3.10 4.38
C LEU A 162 -14.36 1.96 4.78
N ALA A 163 -13.38 2.22 5.66
CA ALA A 163 -12.47 1.19 6.18
C ALA A 163 -13.22 0.07 6.93
N ARG A 164 -14.20 0.42 7.79
CA ARG A 164 -15.05 -0.57 8.49
C ARG A 164 -15.85 -1.44 7.52
N TYR A 165 -16.48 -0.84 6.51
CA TYR A 165 -17.25 -1.59 5.51
C TYR A 165 -16.35 -2.53 4.71
N LEU A 166 -15.21 -2.04 4.22
CA LEU A 166 -14.27 -2.88 3.45
C LEU A 166 -13.73 -4.06 4.28
N LYS A 167 -13.38 -3.84 5.56
CA LYS A 167 -12.94 -4.92 6.45
C LYS A 167 -14.00 -5.95 6.77
N SER A 168 -15.28 -5.61 6.63
CA SER A 168 -16.38 -6.55 6.85
C SER A 168 -16.47 -7.61 5.75
N TYR A 169 -15.96 -7.33 4.55
CA TYR A 169 -16.00 -8.26 3.42
C TYR A 169 -14.97 -9.39 3.52
N ARG A 170 -15.37 -10.56 3.01
CA ARG A 170 -14.55 -11.76 2.90
C ARG A 170 -15.07 -12.68 1.80
N LYS A 171 -14.19 -13.39 1.10
CA LYS A 171 -14.57 -14.45 0.16
C LYS A 171 -13.65 -15.64 0.28
N GLY A 172 -14.22 -16.84 0.44
CA GLY A 172 -13.45 -18.08 0.60
C GLY A 172 -12.43 -18.02 1.75
N GLY A 173 -12.75 -17.29 2.83
CA GLY A 173 -11.86 -17.07 3.97
C GLY A 173 -10.76 -16.02 3.76
N ARG A 174 -10.59 -15.48 2.54
CA ARG A 174 -9.66 -14.35 2.27
C ARG A 174 -10.28 -13.05 2.77
N LYS A 175 -9.54 -12.36 3.64
CA LYS A 175 -9.86 -11.01 4.12
C LYS A 175 -9.30 -9.96 3.16
N VAL A 176 -9.90 -8.77 3.18
CA VAL A 176 -9.41 -7.59 2.45
C VAL A 176 -8.25 -6.97 3.22
N TYR A 177 -7.13 -6.74 2.54
CA TYR A 177 -6.06 -5.89 3.07
C TYR A 177 -6.45 -4.42 2.94
N LEU A 178 -6.25 -3.65 4.00
CA LEU A 178 -6.37 -2.21 3.98
C LEU A 178 -5.00 -1.59 4.22
N THR A 179 -4.65 -0.63 3.40
CA THR A 179 -3.42 0.13 3.55
C THR A 179 -3.67 1.62 3.43
N ALA A 180 -2.76 2.43 3.95
CA ALA A 180 -2.89 3.87 3.91
C ALA A 180 -1.55 4.56 3.67
N ALA A 181 -1.61 5.69 2.98
CA ALA A 181 -0.49 6.56 2.65
C ALA A 181 -0.62 7.93 3.33
N PRO A 182 -0.66 8.04 4.68
CA PRO A 182 -0.73 9.35 5.32
C PRO A 182 0.51 10.19 4.99
N GLN A 183 0.37 11.51 4.97
CA GLN A 183 1.51 12.41 4.95
C GLN A 183 2.28 12.35 6.28
N CYS A 184 3.53 12.81 6.30
CA CYS A 184 4.32 12.80 7.52
C CYS A 184 3.88 13.73 8.66
N PRO A 185 3.16 14.85 8.45
CA PRO A 185 2.58 15.61 9.55
C PRO A 185 1.59 14.74 10.34
N PHE A 186 1.74 14.69 11.66
CA PHE A 186 0.92 13.85 12.53
C PHE A 186 0.10 14.68 13.54
N PRO A 187 -1.21 14.40 13.73
CA PRO A 187 -2.02 13.44 12.97
C PRO A 187 -2.23 13.88 11.50
N ASP A 188 -2.39 12.92 10.60
CA ASP A 188 -2.66 13.21 9.19
C ASP A 188 -4.04 13.85 9.03
N ALA A 189 -4.10 14.92 8.23
CA ALA A 189 -5.30 15.76 8.09
C ALA A 189 -6.47 15.06 7.38
N TRP A 190 -6.18 14.07 6.54
CA TRP A 190 -7.14 13.46 5.62
C TRP A 190 -7.57 12.07 6.06
N VAL A 191 -6.61 11.17 6.27
CA VAL A 191 -6.84 9.76 6.60
C VAL A 191 -6.66 9.45 8.09
N GLY A 192 -6.27 10.45 8.91
CA GLY A 192 -6.04 10.28 10.35
C GLY A 192 -7.21 9.62 11.10
N GLY A 193 -8.45 10.07 10.86
CA GLY A 193 -9.64 9.47 11.47
C GLY A 193 -9.88 8.01 11.08
N ALA A 194 -9.50 7.61 9.86
CA ALA A 194 -9.55 6.21 9.44
C ALA A 194 -8.45 5.39 10.14
N LEU A 195 -7.24 5.93 10.26
CA LEU A 195 -6.14 5.28 10.98
C LEU A 195 -6.47 5.02 12.46
N ASP A 196 -7.25 5.90 13.10
CA ASP A 196 -7.68 5.72 14.49
C ASP A 196 -8.57 4.49 14.71
N THR A 197 -9.13 3.89 13.65
CA THR A 197 -9.90 2.65 13.75
C THR A 197 -9.07 1.42 14.07
N GLY A 198 -7.75 1.44 13.82
CA GLY A 198 -6.88 0.27 13.97
C GLY A 198 -7.14 -0.84 12.94
N LEU A 199 -7.78 -0.53 11.81
CA LEU A 199 -8.18 -1.51 10.79
C LEU A 199 -7.18 -1.71 9.65
N PHE A 200 -6.18 -0.84 9.50
CA PHE A 200 -5.19 -0.94 8.43
C PHE A 200 -4.12 -2.00 8.73
N ASP A 201 -3.77 -2.82 7.75
CA ASP A 201 -2.73 -3.85 7.88
C ASP A 201 -1.33 -3.30 7.62
N TYR A 202 -1.23 -2.26 6.78
CA TYR A 202 0.01 -1.59 6.44
C TYR A 202 -0.20 -0.07 6.35
N VAL A 203 0.78 0.70 6.81
CA VAL A 203 0.78 2.16 6.69
C VAL A 203 2.14 2.59 6.18
N TRP A 204 2.17 3.35 5.09
CA TRP A 204 3.39 3.88 4.49
C TRP A 204 3.36 5.40 4.51
N VAL A 205 3.99 5.96 5.54
CA VAL A 205 4.03 7.41 5.77
C VAL A 205 4.87 8.08 4.67
N GLN A 206 4.30 9.13 4.04
CA GLN A 206 4.94 9.90 2.99
C GLN A 206 5.91 10.93 3.60
N PHE A 207 7.20 10.62 3.63
CA PHE A 207 8.27 11.51 4.13
C PHE A 207 8.86 12.42 3.04
N TYR A 208 7.99 13.02 2.23
CA TYR A 208 8.33 13.95 1.16
C TYR A 208 7.25 15.03 1.02
N ASN A 209 7.56 16.10 0.26
CA ASN A 209 6.69 17.26 0.04
C ASN A 209 6.21 18.01 1.31
N ASN A 210 6.82 17.72 2.46
CA ASN A 210 6.48 18.27 3.77
C ASN A 210 7.78 18.65 4.50
N PRO A 211 8.32 19.87 4.28
CA PRO A 211 9.57 20.34 4.88
C PRO A 211 9.74 20.08 6.39
N PRO A 212 8.69 20.17 7.23
CA PRO A 212 8.82 19.93 8.67
C PRO A 212 9.15 18.49 9.07
N CYS A 213 8.92 17.51 8.20
CA CYS A 213 9.06 16.09 8.54
C CYS A 213 9.70 15.24 7.43
N GLN A 214 10.04 15.79 6.27
CA GLN A 214 10.75 15.08 5.22
C GLN A 214 12.27 14.97 5.48
N TYR A 215 12.93 14.12 4.69
CA TYR A 215 14.39 14.12 4.59
C TYR A 215 14.89 15.42 3.96
N SER A 216 16.07 15.88 4.40
CA SER A 216 16.83 16.94 3.74
C SER A 216 18.25 16.45 3.46
N PRO A 217 18.92 16.87 2.37
CA PRO A 217 20.25 16.38 2.04
C PRO A 217 21.24 16.56 3.20
N GLY A 218 21.76 15.45 3.73
CA GLY A 218 22.67 15.43 4.87
C GLY A 218 22.03 15.59 6.26
N ASN A 219 20.69 15.67 6.34
CA ASN A 219 19.95 15.81 7.61
C ASN A 219 18.65 14.98 7.61
N ALA A 220 18.63 13.94 8.45
CA ALA A 220 17.46 13.08 8.65
C ALA A 220 16.71 13.37 9.96
N ASP A 221 17.06 14.42 10.71
CA ASP A 221 16.53 14.66 12.06
C ASP A 221 15.03 14.95 12.06
N SER A 222 14.53 15.72 11.10
CA SER A 222 13.10 16.01 10.96
C SER A 222 12.29 14.74 10.69
N LEU A 223 12.77 13.90 9.76
CA LEU A 223 12.18 12.60 9.45
C LEU A 223 12.21 11.69 10.67
N ALA A 224 13.37 11.55 11.32
CA ALA A 224 13.54 10.70 12.50
C ALA A 224 12.66 11.16 13.66
N SER A 225 12.52 12.48 13.86
CA SER A 225 11.68 13.07 14.91
C SER A 225 10.20 12.83 14.64
N ALA A 226 9.74 13.05 13.40
CA ALA A 226 8.37 12.78 13.00
C ALA A 226 8.04 11.28 13.12
N TRP A 227 8.96 10.41 12.69
CA TRP A 227 8.85 8.97 12.88
C TRP A 227 8.71 8.60 14.36
N ASN A 228 9.62 9.08 15.21
CA ASN A 228 9.61 8.74 16.64
C ASN A 228 8.41 9.34 17.40
N SER A 229 7.75 10.37 16.89
CA SER A 229 6.62 11.02 17.55
C SER A 229 5.26 10.48 17.08
N GLY A 230 5.10 10.28 15.77
CA GLY A 230 3.84 9.82 15.18
C GLY A 230 3.71 8.30 15.11
N CYS A 231 4.80 7.61 14.78
CA CYS A 231 4.76 6.16 14.55
C CYS A 231 4.52 5.32 15.79
N PRO A 232 4.94 5.66 17.03
CA PRO A 232 4.58 4.88 18.21
C PRO A 232 3.06 4.78 18.42
N SER A 233 2.32 5.85 18.12
CA SER A 233 0.86 5.83 18.21
C SER A 233 0.23 4.90 17.16
N LEU A 234 0.85 4.75 15.98
CA LEU A 234 0.45 3.75 14.98
C LEU A 234 0.91 2.36 15.42
N GLN A 235 2.14 2.21 15.91
CA GLN A 235 2.71 0.93 16.35
C GLN A 235 1.96 0.32 17.54
N GLU A 236 1.52 1.13 18.50
CA GLU A 236 0.70 0.67 19.64
C GLU A 236 -0.68 0.18 19.16
N ARG A 237 -1.29 0.88 18.18
CA ARG A 237 -2.60 0.53 17.60
C ARG A 237 -2.58 -0.71 16.71
N TYR A 238 -1.48 -0.97 16.01
CA TYR A 238 -1.31 -2.13 15.12
C TYR A 238 -0.50 -3.28 15.76
N SER A 239 -0.26 -3.22 17.09
CA SER A 239 0.69 -4.05 17.86
C SER A 239 0.33 -5.53 18.03
N SER A 240 -0.94 -5.93 17.92
CA SER A 240 -1.36 -7.28 18.32
C SER A 240 -0.90 -8.40 17.37
N ASP A 241 -0.69 -8.10 16.08
CA ASP A 241 -0.03 -9.01 15.11
C ASP A 241 1.48 -8.72 14.97
N PHE A 242 1.94 -7.59 15.53
CA PHE A 242 3.29 -7.06 15.39
C PHE A 242 4.33 -7.81 16.22
N ARG A 243 3.94 -8.41 17.35
CA ARG A 243 4.86 -9.23 18.16
C ARG A 243 5.29 -10.53 17.47
N ARG A 244 4.58 -10.97 16.41
CA ARG A 244 5.01 -12.10 15.58
C ARG A 244 6.00 -11.71 14.46
N THR A 245 6.16 -10.42 14.19
CA THR A 245 6.97 -9.89 13.09
C THR A 245 7.97 -8.84 13.55
N ALA A 246 8.58 -9.03 14.73
CA ALA A 246 9.63 -8.17 15.25
C ALA A 246 10.68 -7.84 14.15
N GLY A 247 10.72 -6.56 13.73
CA GLY A 247 11.84 -5.95 13.02
C GLY A 247 11.68 -5.45 11.58
N ARG A 248 10.48 -5.14 11.04
CA ARG A 248 10.38 -4.90 9.57
C ARG A 248 9.35 -3.87 9.12
N TRP A 249 9.75 -2.62 8.79
CA TRP A 249 8.88 -1.69 8.05
C TRP A 249 9.59 -0.94 6.92
N LYS A 250 8.79 -0.54 5.94
CA LYS A 250 9.02 -0.66 4.49
C LYS A 250 9.03 0.72 3.84
N TRP A 251 9.99 1.00 2.97
CA TRP A 251 10.07 2.26 2.23
C TRP A 251 9.28 2.18 0.93
N ILE A 252 8.64 3.29 0.53
CA ILE A 252 8.24 3.52 -0.86
C ILE A 252 9.42 4.18 -1.57
N HIS A 253 9.80 3.65 -2.72
CA HIS A 253 10.71 4.30 -3.65
C HIS A 253 9.89 4.68 -4.88
N SER A 254 9.78 5.96 -5.25
CA SER A 254 9.35 6.28 -6.62
C SER A 254 10.58 6.16 -7.53
N ASP A 255 10.51 5.32 -8.57
CA ASP A 255 11.62 5.17 -9.51
C ASP A 255 11.76 6.45 -10.33
N GLN A 256 12.94 7.06 -10.26
CA GLN A 256 13.33 8.34 -10.86
C GLN A 256 13.55 8.28 -12.38
N ARG A 257 12.77 7.49 -13.13
CA ARG A 257 12.98 7.32 -14.58
C ARG A 257 11.71 7.36 -15.40
N SER A 258 11.01 8.50 -15.44
CA SER A 258 10.46 9.05 -16.71
C SER A 258 9.78 10.40 -16.49
N HIS A 259 9.85 11.22 -17.54
CA HIS A 259 9.54 12.65 -17.55
C HIS A 259 8.05 12.95 -17.36
N PHE A 260 7.58 13.17 -16.12
CA PHE A 260 6.53 14.14 -15.72
C PHE A 260 6.66 14.35 -14.19
N PRO A 261 6.49 15.57 -13.64
CA PRO A 261 7.24 15.99 -12.46
C PRO A 261 6.53 15.62 -11.15
N VAL A 262 6.95 14.53 -10.51
CA VAL A 262 6.94 14.46 -9.04
C VAL A 262 8.37 14.70 -8.59
N LYS A 263 8.75 15.97 -8.49
CA LYS A 263 10.04 16.38 -7.92
C LYS A 263 10.05 15.97 -6.46
N SER A 264 11.10 15.28 -6.01
CA SER A 264 11.77 15.60 -4.75
C SER A 264 13.15 14.94 -4.70
N TYR A 265 14.11 15.72 -4.22
CA TYR A 265 15.55 15.55 -4.32
C TYR A 265 16.14 14.77 -3.13
N VAL A 266 17.28 14.12 -3.42
CA VAL A 266 18.36 13.54 -2.57
C VAL A 266 17.98 13.21 -1.13
#